data_AF-D9XUH8-F1
#
_entry.id   AF-D9XUH8-F1
#
_cell.length_a   1.000
_cell.length_b   1.000
_cell.length_c   1.000
_cell.angle_alpha   90.00
_cell.angle_beta   90.00
_cell.angle_gamma   90.00
#
_symmetry.space_group_name_H-M   'P 1'
#
loop_
_entity.id
_entity.type
_entity.pdbx_description
1 polymer ?
#
loop_
_entity_poly.entity_id
_entity_poly.type
_entity_poly.pdbx_seq_one_letter_code
_entity_poly.pdbx_strand_id
1 'polypeptide(L)'
;MPELDGSTTGHSGTFRSHPVHTPHTPRTDSPPQPAVAVRLQCWASYVRTGPREVLVGSTAGPVWGRREQQDFRSRVRGTLLGVALGDALGAPVDRATTDGIREAHGAEGITDLAPAHGRRGAVTHHTQLTLFSVDGLIRAQVRRDTGAWHPPTDVHRAYLRWATTQRDWGPDERRKDDGWLAREEWLYARRDPVRTLLLGLGDETMGTPSAPKNPGEAGPEAAARSAPFGLLVGWEPGLVVQLAVECAAQTHGHQNACLAAGAYAVIVHALARGESLDTAVQQALALLGKKKRVTSRCRTRCSARWARYGRGCPPRSGSRS
;
A
#
# COMPACT_ATOMS: atom_id res chain seq x y z
N MET A 1 -55.72 -26.88 -22.89
CA MET A 1 -56.51 -28.05 -23.33
C MET A 1 -56.67 -27.97 -24.84
N PRO A 2 -56.63 -29.11 -25.57
CA PRO A 2 -56.90 -30.50 -25.14
C PRO A 2 -55.59 -31.31 -24.92
N GLU A 3 -55.47 -32.19 -23.92
CA GLU A 3 -56.02 -33.57 -23.76
C GLU A 3 -55.60 -34.50 -24.90
N LEU A 4 -54.55 -35.33 -24.71
CA LEU A 4 -54.48 -36.64 -24.03
C LEU A 4 -55.14 -37.76 -24.84
N ASP A 5 -54.31 -38.72 -25.28
CA ASP A 5 -54.65 -40.14 -25.25
C ASP A 5 -53.38 -40.98 -25.08
N GLY A 6 -53.42 -41.85 -24.08
CA GLY A 6 -52.35 -42.78 -23.75
C GLY A 6 -52.59 -44.17 -24.34
N SER A 7 -51.52 -44.95 -24.48
CA SER A 7 -51.60 -46.39 -24.20
C SER A 7 -50.23 -46.96 -23.87
N THR A 8 -50.26 -47.73 -22.79
CA THR A 8 -49.22 -48.49 -22.11
C THR A 8 -48.81 -49.74 -22.87
N THR A 9 -47.51 -50.02 -22.91
CA THR A 9 -46.98 -51.39 -22.83
C THR A 9 -45.79 -51.41 -21.88
N GLY A 10 -45.97 -52.07 -20.74
CA GLY A 10 -44.90 -52.28 -19.75
C GLY A 10 -43.86 -53.27 -20.24
N HIS A 11 -42.63 -53.07 -19.79
CA HIS A 11 -41.65 -54.14 -19.64
C HIS A 11 -41.04 -54.04 -18.26
N SER A 12 -41.29 -55.08 -17.48
CA SER A 12 -40.69 -55.44 -16.21
C SER A 12 -39.17 -55.59 -16.35
N GLY A 13 -38.41 -54.92 -15.47
CA GLY A 13 -36.96 -55.02 -15.43
C GLY A 13 -36.40 -54.57 -14.10
N THR A 14 -36.55 -55.43 -13.09
CA THR A 14 -35.71 -55.58 -11.88
C THR A 14 -34.90 -54.37 -11.41
N PHE A 15 -35.40 -53.77 -10.33
CA PHE A 15 -34.71 -52.82 -9.47
C PHE A 15 -33.51 -53.51 -8.77
N ARG A 16 -32.28 -53.26 -9.25
CA ARG A 16 -31.07 -53.49 -8.44
C ARG A 16 -30.64 -52.15 -7.86
N SER A 17 -30.85 -52.01 -6.56
CA SER A 17 -30.34 -50.94 -5.72
C SER A 17 -28.80 -50.93 -5.76
N HIS A 18 -28.23 -50.01 -6.54
CA HIS A 18 -26.82 -49.65 -6.39
C HIS A 18 -26.66 -48.80 -5.12
N PRO A 19 -25.71 -49.13 -4.23
CA PRO A 19 -25.44 -48.29 -3.08
C PRO A 19 -24.94 -46.93 -3.57
N VAL A 20 -25.60 -45.88 -3.10
CA VAL A 20 -25.21 -44.48 -3.25
C VAL A 20 -23.77 -44.36 -2.75
N HIS A 21 -22.84 -44.07 -3.65
CA HIS A 21 -21.49 -43.62 -3.27
C HIS A 21 -21.65 -42.31 -2.50
N THR A 22 -21.54 -42.40 -1.18
CA THR A 22 -21.29 -41.25 -0.32
C THR A 22 -20.02 -40.55 -0.81
N PRO A 23 -20.04 -39.24 -1.10
CA PRO A 23 -18.80 -38.52 -1.38
C PRO A 23 -17.96 -38.53 -0.10
N HIS A 24 -16.82 -39.22 -0.15
CA HIS A 24 -15.78 -39.12 0.85
C HIS A 24 -15.36 -37.66 0.94
N THR A 25 -15.69 -37.01 2.04
CA THR A 25 -15.08 -35.75 2.48
C THR A 25 -13.63 -36.04 2.87
N PRO A 26 -12.61 -35.51 2.16
CA PRO A 26 -11.28 -35.48 2.73
C PRO A 26 -11.29 -34.46 3.88
N ARG A 27 -11.24 -34.96 5.11
CA ARG A 27 -10.82 -34.16 6.27
C ARG A 27 -9.37 -33.74 6.03
N THR A 28 -9.17 -32.49 5.62
CA THR A 28 -7.88 -31.79 5.80
C THR A 28 -8.07 -30.78 6.93
N ASP A 29 -8.11 -31.29 8.16
CA ASP A 29 -7.76 -30.49 9.33
C ASP A 29 -6.24 -30.31 9.29
N SER A 30 -5.79 -29.21 8.71
CA SER A 30 -4.43 -28.70 8.89
C SER A 30 -4.55 -27.22 9.24
N PRO A 31 -4.12 -26.80 10.44
CA PRO A 31 -4.21 -25.39 10.81
C PRO A 31 -3.40 -24.55 9.81
N PRO A 32 -3.83 -23.32 9.49
CA PRO A 32 -3.03 -22.43 8.65
C PRO A 32 -1.64 -22.28 9.26
N GLN A 33 -0.63 -22.61 8.45
CA GLN A 33 0.76 -22.67 8.88
C GLN A 33 1.22 -21.35 9.53
N PRO A 34 2.00 -21.40 10.62
CA PRO A 34 2.37 -20.26 11.47
C PRO A 34 3.29 -19.22 10.81
N ALA A 35 3.54 -19.31 9.49
CA ALA A 35 4.56 -18.51 8.80
C ALA A 35 4.29 -16.99 8.81
N VAL A 36 3.04 -16.54 8.89
CA VAL A 36 2.71 -15.09 8.99
C VAL A 36 2.94 -14.56 10.40
N ALA A 37 2.61 -15.36 11.42
CA ALA A 37 2.90 -15.06 12.82
C ALA A 37 4.41 -15.08 13.07
N VAL A 38 5.12 -16.04 12.49
CA VAL A 38 6.59 -16.17 12.53
C VAL A 38 7.28 -15.02 11.81
N ARG A 39 6.75 -14.51 10.68
CA ARG A 39 7.33 -13.33 9.98
C ARG A 39 7.05 -12.00 10.69
N LEU A 40 5.88 -11.85 11.31
CA LEU A 40 5.58 -10.73 12.22
C LEU A 40 6.38 -10.83 13.54
N GLN A 41 6.67 -12.05 14.00
CA GLN A 41 7.57 -12.31 15.13
C GLN A 41 9.03 -12.10 14.75
N CYS A 42 9.47 -12.37 13.52
CA CYS A 42 10.81 -11.98 13.05
C CYS A 42 10.95 -10.46 12.98
N TRP A 43 9.93 -9.73 12.51
CA TRP A 43 9.88 -8.26 12.61
C TRP A 43 9.91 -7.78 14.08
N ALA A 44 9.15 -8.42 14.97
CA ALA A 44 9.09 -8.07 16.40
C ALA A 44 10.27 -8.60 17.25
N SER A 45 11.09 -9.52 16.73
CA SER A 45 12.32 -10.04 17.35
C SER A 45 13.55 -9.28 16.86
N TYR A 46 13.57 -8.84 15.59
CA TYR A 46 14.62 -7.94 15.09
C TYR A 46 14.60 -6.57 15.80
N VAL A 47 13.42 -6.08 16.19
CA VAL A 47 13.26 -4.92 17.09
C VAL A 47 13.74 -5.20 18.52
N ARG A 48 13.91 -6.48 18.91
CA ARG A 48 14.13 -6.91 20.30
C ARG A 48 15.56 -7.33 20.61
N THR A 49 16.35 -7.75 19.62
CA THR A 49 17.73 -8.23 19.82
C THR A 49 18.68 -7.54 18.85
N GLY A 50 19.00 -6.27 19.13
CA GLY A 50 20.27 -5.72 18.68
C GLY A 50 21.43 -6.48 19.34
N PRO A 51 22.57 -6.70 18.65
CA PRO A 51 23.69 -7.44 19.20
C PRO A 51 24.23 -6.74 20.46
N ARG A 52 24.32 -7.50 21.56
CA ARG A 52 25.13 -7.14 22.72
C ARG A 52 26.59 -7.45 22.40
N GLU A 53 27.38 -6.42 22.12
CA GLU A 53 28.72 -6.21 22.70
C GLU A 53 29.39 -4.97 22.09
N VAL A 54 30.28 -4.40 22.91
CA VAL A 54 30.83 -3.05 22.89
C VAL A 54 31.76 -2.81 21.71
N LEU A 55 31.60 -1.67 21.01
CA LEU A 55 32.66 -0.70 20.62
C LEU A 55 32.14 0.35 19.60
N VAL A 56 32.20 1.62 20.03
CA VAL A 56 32.37 2.90 19.31
C VAL A 56 31.65 3.12 17.96
N GLY A 57 30.71 4.09 17.96
CA GLY A 57 30.14 4.71 16.76
C GLY A 57 28.67 4.37 16.48
N SER A 58 27.78 4.67 17.44
CA SER A 58 26.37 4.25 17.42
C SER A 58 25.54 4.92 16.31
N THR A 59 25.15 4.16 15.29
CA THR A 59 23.91 4.33 14.53
C THR A 59 22.83 3.35 15.04
N ALA A 60 22.79 3.08 16.34
CA ALA A 60 21.69 2.33 16.93
C ALA A 60 20.50 3.28 17.11
N GLY A 61 19.44 3.07 16.33
CA GLY A 61 18.15 3.72 16.58
C GLY A 61 17.69 3.44 18.02
N PRO A 62 16.85 4.30 18.60
CA PRO A 62 16.40 4.14 19.98
C PRO A 62 15.78 2.74 20.17
N VAL A 63 16.26 2.02 21.19
CA VAL A 63 15.69 0.72 21.57
C VAL A 63 14.31 0.98 22.17
N TRP A 64 13.26 0.67 21.42
CA TRP A 64 11.91 0.93 21.87
C TRP A 64 11.47 -0.02 22.97
N GLY A 65 11.00 0.54 24.08
CA GLY A 65 10.29 -0.19 25.13
C GLY A 65 8.98 -0.79 24.61
N ARG A 66 8.40 -1.74 25.36
CA ARG A 66 7.12 -2.38 24.98
C ARG A 66 5.99 -1.39 24.72
N ARG A 67 5.94 -0.30 25.51
CA ARG A 67 4.91 0.76 25.37
C ARG A 67 5.05 1.48 24.03
N GLU A 68 6.26 1.94 23.70
CA GLU A 68 6.55 2.64 22.44
C GLU A 68 6.24 1.76 21.21
N GLN A 69 6.54 0.46 21.30
CA GLN A 69 6.17 -0.50 20.25
C GLN A 69 4.66 -0.64 20.08
N GLN A 70 3.88 -0.65 21.16
CA GLN A 70 2.43 -0.72 21.09
C GLN A 70 1.83 0.60 20.58
N ASP A 71 2.34 1.73 21.02
CA ASP A 71 1.92 3.05 20.55
C ASP A 71 2.17 3.18 19.05
N PHE A 72 3.33 2.75 18.56
CA PHE A 72 3.62 2.75 17.13
C PHE A 72 2.70 1.81 16.34
N ARG A 73 2.45 0.59 16.82
CA ARG A 73 1.49 -0.34 16.19
C ARG A 73 0.09 0.26 16.11
N SER A 74 -0.34 0.98 17.14
CA SER A 74 -1.60 1.72 17.15
C SER A 74 -1.61 2.80 16.08
N ARG A 75 -0.53 3.60 15.96
CA ARG A 75 -0.39 4.63 14.92
C ARG A 75 -0.37 4.06 13.50
N VAL A 76 0.28 2.92 13.28
CA VAL A 76 0.25 2.21 11.99
C VAL A 76 -1.18 1.81 11.63
N ARG A 77 -1.92 1.18 12.55
CA ARG A 77 -3.32 0.80 12.34
C ARG A 77 -4.21 2.02 12.10
N GLY A 78 -4.07 3.05 12.94
CA GLY A 78 -4.82 4.31 12.82
C GLY A 78 -4.57 5.02 11.50
N THR A 79 -3.33 4.99 10.98
CA THR A 79 -3.01 5.56 9.66
C THR A 79 -3.75 4.83 8.54
N LEU A 80 -3.68 3.49 8.50
CA LEU A 80 -4.29 2.71 7.43
C LEU A 80 -5.82 2.72 7.50
N LEU A 81 -6.39 2.61 8.71
CA LEU A 81 -7.84 2.72 8.92
C LEU A 81 -8.33 4.14 8.63
N GLY A 82 -7.59 5.17 9.03
CA GLY A 82 -7.93 6.57 8.76
C GLY A 82 -7.98 6.88 7.26
N VAL A 83 -7.01 6.36 6.49
CA VAL A 83 -7.05 6.46 5.02
C VAL A 83 -8.29 5.77 4.45
N ALA A 84 -8.58 4.53 4.88
CA ALA A 84 -9.74 3.79 4.38
C ALA A 84 -11.08 4.43 4.76
N LEU A 85 -11.18 4.99 5.96
CA LEU A 85 -12.36 5.72 6.42
C LEU A 85 -12.54 7.03 5.65
N GLY A 86 -11.48 7.81 5.45
CA GLY A 86 -11.54 9.05 4.68
C GLY A 86 -11.92 8.80 3.22
N ASP A 87 -11.37 7.75 2.61
CA ASP A 87 -11.72 7.30 1.26
C ASP A 87 -13.21 6.90 1.18
N ALA A 88 -13.68 6.04 2.08
CA ALA A 88 -15.06 5.58 2.10
C ALA A 88 -16.08 6.69 2.43
N LEU A 89 -15.71 7.67 3.25
CA LEU A 89 -16.53 8.84 3.57
C LEU A 89 -16.58 9.83 2.41
N GLY A 90 -15.47 10.02 1.69
CA GLY A 90 -15.39 10.93 0.55
C GLY A 90 -16.02 10.40 -0.73
N ALA A 91 -16.01 9.08 -0.96
CA ALA A 91 -16.44 8.47 -2.22
C ALA A 91 -17.85 8.86 -2.70
N PRO A 92 -18.89 8.96 -1.84
CA PRO A 92 -20.23 9.37 -2.27
C PRO A 92 -20.32 10.83 -2.74
N VAL A 93 -19.39 11.68 -2.31
CA VAL A 93 -19.43 13.14 -2.49
C VAL A 93 -18.27 13.70 -3.33
N ASP A 94 -17.41 12.83 -3.88
CA ASP A 94 -16.16 13.20 -4.55
C ASP A 94 -16.33 14.22 -5.69
N ARG A 95 -17.48 14.19 -6.38
CA ARG A 95 -17.82 15.11 -7.48
C ARG A 95 -18.84 16.19 -7.11
N ALA A 96 -19.25 16.27 -5.84
CA ALA A 96 -20.23 17.24 -5.38
C ALA A 96 -19.55 18.57 -5.00
N THR A 97 -20.25 19.68 -5.24
CA THR A 97 -19.83 20.98 -4.70
C THR A 97 -20.14 21.04 -3.20
N THR A 98 -19.47 21.91 -2.46
CA THR A 98 -19.75 22.11 -1.02
C THR A 98 -21.23 22.39 -0.76
N ASP A 99 -21.87 23.21 -1.60
CA ASP A 99 -23.29 23.52 -1.46
C ASP A 99 -24.17 22.31 -1.77
N GLY A 100 -23.83 21.52 -2.81
CA GLY A 100 -24.52 20.28 -3.12
C GLY A 100 -24.39 19.22 -2.02
N ILE A 101 -23.22 19.13 -1.38
CA ILE A 101 -23.02 18.26 -0.21
C ILE A 101 -23.94 18.71 0.93
N ARG A 102 -24.02 20.02 1.20
CA ARG A 102 -24.87 20.55 2.27
C ARG A 102 -26.35 20.40 2.00
N GLU A 103 -26.76 20.54 0.74
CA GLU A 103 -28.15 20.31 0.32
C GLU A 103 -28.54 18.84 0.51
N ALA A 104 -27.67 17.90 0.14
CA ALA A 104 -27.95 16.47 0.22
C ALA A 104 -27.78 15.87 1.65
N HIS A 105 -26.86 16.41 2.45
CA HIS A 105 -26.45 15.80 3.74
C HIS A 105 -26.68 16.71 4.96
N GLY A 106 -27.13 17.94 4.78
CA GLY A 106 -27.33 18.93 5.84
C GLY A 106 -26.13 19.86 6.04
N ALA A 107 -26.27 20.86 6.92
CA ALA A 107 -25.28 21.93 7.11
C ALA A 107 -23.87 21.43 7.49
N GLU A 108 -23.81 20.33 8.26
CA GLU A 108 -22.57 19.67 8.69
C GLU A 108 -21.93 18.81 7.59
N GLY A 109 -22.60 18.66 6.43
CA GLY A 109 -22.16 17.79 5.35
C GLY A 109 -22.24 16.30 5.70
N ILE A 110 -21.39 15.50 5.05
CA ILE A 110 -21.38 14.05 5.26
C ILE A 110 -20.76 13.69 6.62
N THR A 111 -21.54 13.05 7.49
CA THR A 111 -21.15 12.69 8.86
C THR A 111 -21.16 11.19 9.13
N ASP A 112 -21.68 10.38 8.20
CA ASP A 112 -21.72 8.92 8.27
C ASP A 112 -21.43 8.30 6.89
N LEU A 113 -21.04 7.03 6.87
CA LEU A 113 -20.75 6.28 5.66
C LEU A 113 -22.01 6.13 4.80
N ALA A 114 -22.05 6.81 3.66
CA ALA A 114 -23.15 6.70 2.70
C ALA A 114 -22.88 5.60 1.64
N PRO A 115 -23.92 5.15 0.91
CA PRO A 115 -23.76 4.23 -0.21
C PRO A 115 -22.92 4.84 -1.35
N ALA A 116 -21.90 4.12 -1.80
CA ALA A 116 -21.16 4.39 -3.03
C ALA A 116 -20.73 3.06 -3.65
N HIS A 117 -20.61 2.99 -4.98
CA HIS A 117 -20.18 1.78 -5.69
C HIS A 117 -20.94 0.50 -5.25
N GLY A 118 -22.26 0.61 -5.02
CA GLY A 118 -23.14 -0.52 -4.70
C GLY A 118 -23.15 -0.97 -3.23
N ARG A 119 -22.45 -0.30 -2.30
CA ARG A 119 -22.50 -0.64 -0.87
C ARG A 119 -22.19 0.57 0.03
N ARG A 120 -22.56 0.49 1.31
CA ARG A 120 -22.10 1.46 2.32
C ARG A 120 -20.63 1.20 2.66
N GLY A 121 -19.88 2.29 2.83
CA GLY A 121 -18.45 2.22 3.20
C GLY A 121 -17.56 1.59 2.14
N ALA A 122 -17.87 1.80 0.85
CA ALA A 122 -17.02 1.32 -0.24
C ALA A 122 -15.72 2.13 -0.30
N VAL A 123 -14.58 1.46 -0.13
CA VAL A 123 -13.27 2.03 -0.45
C VAL A 123 -13.03 2.06 -1.95
N THR A 124 -12.22 3.00 -2.43
CA THR A 124 -11.91 3.25 -3.84
C THR A 124 -10.46 2.92 -4.17
N HIS A 125 -10.01 3.34 -5.35
CA HIS A 125 -8.61 3.28 -5.76
C HIS A 125 -7.63 3.92 -4.76
N HIS A 126 -8.06 4.90 -3.95
CA HIS A 126 -7.23 5.54 -2.92
C HIS A 126 -6.75 4.53 -1.86
N THR A 127 -7.67 3.75 -1.28
CA THR A 127 -7.29 2.70 -0.32
C THR A 127 -6.48 1.61 -1.02
N GLN A 128 -6.87 1.17 -2.22
CA GLN A 128 -6.15 0.14 -2.95
C GLN A 128 -4.68 0.54 -3.17
N LEU A 129 -4.43 1.74 -3.71
CA LEU A 129 -3.07 2.24 -3.91
C LEU A 129 -2.30 2.41 -2.60
N THR A 130 -2.96 2.79 -1.52
CA THR A 130 -2.33 2.86 -0.19
C THR A 130 -1.84 1.48 0.27
N LEU A 131 -2.63 0.42 0.06
CA LEU A 131 -2.22 -0.94 0.37
C LEU A 131 -1.03 -1.39 -0.50
N PHE A 132 -1.03 -1.03 -1.79
CA PHE A 132 0.11 -1.33 -2.66
C PHE A 132 1.35 -0.49 -2.34
N SER A 133 1.21 0.74 -1.80
CA SER A 133 2.33 1.48 -1.21
C SER A 133 2.96 0.67 -0.06
N VAL A 134 2.14 0.10 0.84
CA VAL A 134 2.61 -0.74 1.95
C VAL A 134 3.29 -2.02 1.44
N ASP A 135 2.69 -2.74 0.48
CA ASP A 135 3.30 -3.94 -0.13
C ASP A 135 4.66 -3.62 -0.77
N GLY A 136 4.75 -2.49 -1.48
CA GLY A 136 6.00 -1.99 -2.05
C GLY A 136 7.09 -1.74 -1.00
N LEU A 137 6.74 -1.09 0.11
CA LEU A 137 7.65 -0.82 1.22
C LEU A 137 8.12 -2.10 1.92
N ILE A 138 7.22 -3.05 2.18
CA ILE A 138 7.56 -4.35 2.78
C ILE A 138 8.56 -5.08 1.88
N ARG A 139 8.31 -5.12 0.57
CA ARG A 139 9.20 -5.77 -0.41
C ARG A 139 10.54 -5.04 -0.54
N ALA A 140 10.55 -3.72 -0.48
CA ALA A 140 11.77 -2.93 -0.44
C ALA A 140 12.64 -3.26 0.78
N GLN A 141 12.01 -3.43 1.94
CA GLN A 141 12.73 -3.78 3.17
C GLN A 141 13.31 -5.20 3.10
N VAL A 142 12.55 -6.17 2.59
CA VAL A 142 13.03 -7.56 2.42
C VAL A 142 14.20 -7.63 1.43
N ARG A 143 14.17 -6.84 0.35
CA ARG A 143 15.25 -6.82 -0.65
C ARG A 143 16.52 -6.10 -0.22
N ARG A 144 16.48 -5.34 0.89
CA ARG A 144 17.59 -4.49 1.35
C ARG A 144 18.93 -5.22 1.39
N ASP A 145 18.93 -6.48 1.84
CA ASP A 145 20.15 -7.26 2.06
C ASP A 145 20.54 -8.14 0.87
N THR A 146 19.79 -8.09 -0.24
CA THR A 146 19.90 -9.06 -1.36
C THR A 146 20.44 -8.47 -2.66
N GLY A 147 20.74 -7.16 -2.73
CA GLY A 147 21.28 -6.54 -3.94
C GLY A 147 21.14 -5.02 -4.03
N ALA A 148 20.96 -4.51 -5.24
CA ALA A 148 20.77 -3.09 -5.52
C ALA A 148 19.43 -2.59 -4.93
N TRP A 149 19.52 -1.95 -3.76
CA TRP A 149 18.37 -1.47 -3.02
C TRP A 149 17.88 -0.09 -3.51
N HIS A 150 16.65 -0.04 -4.02
CA HIS A 150 16.00 1.18 -4.51
C HIS A 150 14.49 1.17 -4.20
N PRO A 151 14.07 1.61 -3.01
CA PRO A 151 12.67 1.57 -2.56
C PRO A 151 11.64 2.16 -3.52
N PRO A 152 11.89 3.28 -4.24
CA PRO A 152 10.93 3.79 -5.23
C PRO A 152 10.62 2.79 -6.35
N THR A 153 11.59 1.99 -6.78
CA THR A 153 11.37 0.95 -7.81
C THR A 153 10.55 -0.20 -7.26
N ASP A 154 10.74 -0.54 -6.00
CA ASP A 154 9.98 -1.61 -5.34
C ASP A 154 8.51 -1.23 -5.15
N VAL A 155 8.26 0.04 -4.81
CA VAL A 155 6.93 0.65 -4.77
C VAL A 155 6.31 0.75 -6.17
N HIS A 156 7.08 1.15 -7.19
CA HIS A 156 6.61 1.19 -8.57
C HIS A 156 6.11 -0.18 -9.04
N ARG A 157 6.88 -1.25 -8.78
CA ARG A 157 6.45 -2.62 -9.10
C ARG A 157 5.16 -3.02 -8.37
N ALA A 158 4.93 -2.53 -7.15
CA ALA A 158 3.66 -2.74 -6.44
C ALA A 158 2.50 -2.00 -7.11
N TYR A 159 2.72 -0.77 -7.57
CA TYR A 159 1.73 -0.04 -8.34
C TYR A 159 1.42 -0.66 -9.70
N LEU A 160 2.37 -1.33 -10.36
CA LEU A 160 2.07 -2.10 -11.57
C LEU A 160 1.17 -3.32 -11.28
N ARG A 161 1.34 -3.97 -10.12
CA ARG A 161 0.42 -5.01 -9.66
C ARG A 161 -0.97 -4.46 -9.38
N TRP A 162 -1.07 -3.28 -8.76
CA TRP A 162 -2.35 -2.57 -8.65
C TRP A 162 -2.98 -2.30 -10.02
N ALA A 163 -2.20 -1.74 -10.97
CA ALA A 163 -2.70 -1.40 -12.31
C ALA A 163 -3.23 -2.64 -13.05
N THR A 164 -2.65 -3.80 -12.79
CA THR A 164 -3.12 -5.10 -13.27
C THR A 164 -4.50 -5.45 -12.72
N THR A 165 -4.74 -5.24 -11.42
CA THR A 165 -6.09 -5.47 -10.84
C THR A 165 -7.15 -4.52 -11.40
N GLN A 166 -6.76 -3.40 -12.03
CA GLN A 166 -7.69 -2.47 -12.69
C GLN A 166 -8.03 -2.86 -14.14
N ARG A 167 -7.37 -3.90 -14.67
CA ARG A 167 -7.51 -4.36 -16.06
C ARG A 167 -8.07 -5.78 -16.14
N ASP A 168 -7.57 -6.66 -15.27
CA ASP A 168 -7.93 -8.07 -15.26
C ASP A 168 -9.27 -8.27 -14.52
N TRP A 169 -9.98 -9.36 -14.83
CA TRP A 169 -11.25 -9.70 -14.19
C TRP A 169 -11.09 -10.30 -12.79
N GLY A 170 -9.91 -10.87 -12.50
CA GLY A 170 -9.64 -11.55 -11.23
C GLY A 170 -8.18 -11.99 -11.12
N PRO A 171 -7.80 -12.59 -9.98
CA PRO A 171 -6.44 -12.99 -9.70
C PRO A 171 -5.95 -14.14 -10.60
N ASP A 172 -4.74 -13.99 -11.13
CA ASP A 172 -4.06 -15.04 -11.91
C ASP A 172 -3.03 -15.77 -11.04
N GLU A 173 -3.37 -16.95 -10.53
CA GLU A 173 -2.50 -17.75 -9.67
C GLU A 173 -1.19 -18.19 -10.34
N ARG A 174 -1.10 -18.12 -11.67
CA ARG A 174 0.12 -18.44 -12.43
C ARG A 174 1.21 -17.38 -12.22
N ARG A 175 0.85 -16.15 -11.83
CA ARG A 175 1.78 -15.06 -11.53
C ARG A 175 2.30 -15.16 -10.09
N LYS A 176 3.27 -16.06 -9.88
CA LYS A 176 3.80 -16.37 -8.54
C LYS A 176 4.44 -15.18 -7.82
N ASP A 177 4.96 -14.21 -8.56
CA ASP A 177 5.66 -13.03 -8.01
C ASP A 177 4.72 -11.93 -7.50
N ASP A 178 3.42 -12.02 -7.82
CA ASP A 178 2.43 -11.01 -7.47
C ASP A 178 2.16 -10.92 -5.96
N GLY A 179 2.46 -12.00 -5.23
CA GLY A 179 2.31 -12.11 -3.78
C GLY A 179 0.86 -12.11 -3.31
N TRP A 180 0.68 -12.03 -1.99
CA TRP A 180 -0.63 -12.22 -1.36
C TRP A 180 -1.64 -11.14 -1.73
N LEU A 181 -1.27 -9.86 -1.65
CA LEU A 181 -2.23 -8.76 -1.84
C LEU A 181 -2.93 -8.84 -3.20
N ALA A 182 -2.19 -9.10 -4.29
CA ALA A 182 -2.76 -9.20 -5.64
C ALA A 182 -3.69 -10.42 -5.86
N ARG A 183 -3.78 -11.35 -4.91
CA ARG A 183 -4.73 -12.48 -4.96
C ARG A 183 -6.10 -12.15 -4.36
N GLU A 184 -6.23 -11.00 -3.72
CA GLU A 184 -7.47 -10.59 -3.09
C GLU A 184 -8.47 -10.10 -4.16
N GLU A 185 -9.52 -10.89 -4.42
CA GLU A 185 -10.52 -10.63 -5.48
C GLU A 185 -11.17 -9.25 -5.38
N TRP A 186 -11.38 -8.74 -4.17
CA TRP A 186 -12.02 -7.44 -3.98
C TRP A 186 -11.19 -6.26 -4.54
N LEU A 187 -9.88 -6.43 -4.77
CA LEU A 187 -9.01 -5.42 -5.39
C LEU A 187 -9.23 -5.29 -6.90
N TYR A 188 -9.91 -6.26 -7.52
CA TYR A 188 -10.27 -6.23 -8.94
C TYR A 188 -11.57 -5.45 -9.18
N ALA A 189 -12.26 -5.03 -8.12
CA ALA A 189 -13.34 -4.07 -8.22
C ALA A 189 -12.79 -2.68 -8.57
N ARG A 190 -12.99 -2.27 -9.82
CA ARG A 190 -12.58 -0.96 -10.32
C ARG A 190 -13.51 0.15 -9.79
N ARG A 191 -13.00 0.94 -8.84
CA ARG A 191 -13.75 2.02 -8.18
C ARG A 191 -13.05 3.35 -8.36
N ASP A 192 -13.46 4.01 -9.44
CA ASP A 192 -13.07 5.37 -9.82
C ASP A 192 -11.57 5.67 -9.95
N PRO A 193 -10.71 4.75 -10.49
CA PRO A 193 -9.31 5.11 -10.71
C PRO A 193 -9.20 6.21 -11.76
N VAL A 194 -8.57 7.33 -11.40
CA VAL A 194 -8.41 8.45 -12.32
C VAL A 194 -7.49 8.11 -13.50
N ARG A 195 -7.76 8.72 -14.65
CA ARG A 195 -7.04 8.46 -15.91
C ARG A 195 -5.53 8.64 -15.75
N THR A 196 -5.08 9.63 -14.99
CA THR A 196 -3.67 9.92 -14.79
C THR A 196 -2.92 8.76 -14.12
N LEU A 197 -3.53 8.07 -13.15
CA LEU A 197 -2.95 6.87 -12.54
C LEU A 197 -2.79 5.73 -13.55
N LEU A 198 -3.84 5.50 -14.35
CA LEU A 198 -3.86 4.42 -15.34
C LEU A 198 -2.86 4.64 -16.49
N LEU A 199 -2.64 5.91 -16.88
CA LEU A 199 -1.60 6.27 -17.85
C LEU A 199 -0.20 6.19 -17.26
N GLY A 200 0.00 6.72 -16.04
CA GLY A 200 1.30 6.74 -15.38
C GLY A 200 1.84 5.34 -15.09
N LEU A 201 0.94 4.42 -14.70
CA LEU A 201 1.24 3.01 -14.39
C LEU A 201 0.85 2.08 -15.54
N GLY A 202 0.70 2.63 -16.75
CA GLY A 202 0.20 1.89 -17.89
C GLY A 202 1.23 1.00 -18.59
N ASP A 203 2.50 1.21 -18.27
CA ASP A 203 3.69 0.55 -18.82
C ASP A 203 4.75 0.36 -17.72
N GLU A 204 5.84 -0.35 -18.03
CA GLU A 204 6.91 -0.65 -17.06
C GLU A 204 7.89 0.51 -16.81
N THR A 205 7.79 1.61 -17.57
CA THR A 205 8.72 2.74 -17.47
C THR A 205 8.38 3.59 -16.25
N MET A 206 9.21 3.51 -15.22
CA MET A 206 9.05 4.30 -14.00
C MET A 206 9.34 5.78 -14.24
N GLY A 207 8.36 6.64 -13.95
CA GLY A 207 8.56 8.09 -13.90
C GLY A 207 9.54 8.50 -12.79
N THR A 208 10.32 9.53 -13.04
CA THR A 208 11.34 10.06 -12.10
C THR A 208 11.19 11.57 -11.95
N PRO A 209 11.70 12.21 -10.89
CA PRO A 209 11.64 13.67 -10.78
C PRO A 209 12.27 14.43 -11.95
N SER A 210 13.25 13.85 -12.65
CA SER A 210 13.86 14.45 -13.85
C SER A 210 13.14 14.13 -15.16
N ALA A 211 12.28 13.12 -15.16
CA ALA A 211 11.45 12.70 -16.30
C ALA A 211 10.14 12.10 -15.75
N PRO A 212 9.22 12.94 -15.24
CA PRO A 212 8.04 12.44 -14.55
C PRO A 212 6.97 11.99 -15.55
N LYS A 213 6.09 11.08 -15.12
CA LYS A 213 4.84 10.80 -15.85
C LYS A 213 3.88 11.98 -15.66
N ASN A 214 3.10 12.30 -16.70
CA ASN A 214 2.06 13.33 -16.69
C ASN A 214 2.55 14.67 -16.06
N PRO A 215 3.49 15.40 -16.72
CA PRO A 215 4.15 16.59 -16.15
C PRO A 215 3.20 17.73 -15.75
N GLY A 216 2.03 17.81 -16.38
CA GLY A 216 1.00 18.81 -16.06
C GLY A 216 0.00 18.41 -14.99
N GLU A 217 0.00 17.15 -14.52
CA GLU A 217 -1.01 16.68 -13.56
C GLU A 217 -0.69 17.14 -12.14
N ALA A 218 -1.62 17.90 -11.55
CA ALA A 218 -1.54 18.46 -10.21
C ALA A 218 -2.50 17.81 -9.19
N GLY A 219 -3.19 16.74 -9.58
CA GLY A 219 -4.18 16.03 -8.78
C GLY A 219 -3.69 15.49 -7.42
N PRO A 220 -4.62 15.25 -6.48
CA PRO A 220 -4.32 14.86 -5.10
C PRO A 220 -3.85 13.41 -4.94
N GLU A 221 -3.98 12.57 -5.96
CA GLU A 221 -3.82 11.11 -5.88
C GLU A 221 -2.38 10.70 -5.57
N ALA A 222 -1.40 11.55 -5.91
CA ALA A 222 -0.02 11.40 -5.45
C ALA A 222 0.11 11.54 -3.94
N ALA A 223 -0.58 12.51 -3.34
CA ALA A 223 -0.57 12.73 -1.92
C ALA A 223 -1.39 11.65 -1.18
N ALA A 224 -2.60 11.34 -1.65
CA ALA A 224 -3.50 10.42 -0.98
C ALA A 224 -2.88 9.05 -0.68
N ARG A 225 -2.04 8.51 -1.59
CA ARG A 225 -1.35 7.21 -1.39
C ARG A 225 -0.01 7.27 -0.65
N SER A 226 0.40 8.46 -0.16
CA SER A 226 1.72 8.70 0.42
C SER A 226 1.81 8.55 1.94
N ALA A 227 0.68 8.37 2.64
CA ALA A 227 0.67 8.17 4.10
C ALA A 227 1.63 7.06 4.58
N PRO A 228 1.70 5.89 3.91
CA PRO A 228 2.58 4.79 4.36
C PRO A 228 4.06 5.15 4.39
N PHE A 229 4.52 6.10 3.57
CA PHE A 229 5.92 6.54 3.59
C PHE A 229 6.30 7.18 4.92
N GLY A 230 5.35 7.82 5.60
CA GLY A 230 5.57 8.40 6.93
C GLY A 230 5.83 7.36 8.02
N LEU A 231 5.34 6.13 7.85
CA LEU A 231 5.51 5.05 8.83
C LEU A 231 6.94 4.51 8.90
N LEU A 232 7.85 4.98 8.03
CA LEU A 232 9.29 4.71 8.07
C LEU A 232 9.98 5.50 9.18
N VAL A 233 9.54 5.35 10.42
CA VAL A 233 9.98 6.09 11.63
C VAL A 233 11.48 6.02 11.94
N GLY A 234 12.18 5.00 11.44
CA GLY A 234 13.64 4.87 11.54
C GLY A 234 14.42 5.65 10.47
N TRP A 235 13.73 6.32 9.55
CA TRP A 235 14.36 7.10 8.48
C TRP A 235 14.41 8.58 8.85
N GLU A 236 15.42 9.26 8.32
CA GLU A 236 15.50 10.71 8.40
C GLU A 236 14.34 11.35 7.62
N PRO A 237 13.69 12.41 8.14
CA PRO A 237 12.55 13.07 7.48
C PRO A 237 12.85 13.48 6.03
N GLY A 238 14.08 13.91 5.74
CA GLY A 238 14.50 14.28 4.39
C GLY A 238 14.52 13.12 3.39
N LEU A 239 14.71 11.87 3.85
CA LEU A 239 14.60 10.67 3.02
C LEU A 239 13.14 10.29 2.79
N VAL A 240 12.27 10.48 3.79
CA VAL A 240 10.82 10.28 3.64
C VAL A 240 10.25 11.21 2.58
N VAL A 241 10.59 12.52 2.62
CA VAL A 241 10.19 13.47 1.55
C VAL A 241 10.72 13.04 0.18
N GLN A 242 11.97 12.56 0.12
CA GLN A 242 12.55 12.13 -1.14
C GLN A 242 11.82 10.93 -1.72
N LEU A 243 11.55 9.91 -0.91
CA LEU A 243 10.80 8.73 -1.33
C LEU A 243 9.41 9.13 -1.85
N ALA A 244 8.67 9.95 -1.09
CA ALA A 244 7.35 10.39 -1.49
C ALA A 244 7.34 11.17 -2.82
N VAL A 245 8.31 12.07 -3.02
CA VAL A 245 8.46 12.82 -4.28
C VAL A 245 8.82 11.90 -5.46
N GLU A 246 9.73 10.94 -5.25
CA GLU A 246 10.10 9.98 -6.29
C GLU A 246 8.94 9.06 -6.66
N CYS A 247 8.13 8.62 -5.68
CA CYS A 247 6.92 7.84 -5.92
C CYS A 247 5.75 8.65 -6.52
N ALA A 248 5.67 9.96 -6.23
CA ALA A 248 4.69 10.85 -6.85
C ALA A 248 4.96 11.00 -8.35
N ALA A 249 6.22 11.23 -8.73
CA ALA A 249 6.68 11.40 -10.12
C ALA A 249 6.38 10.19 -11.03
N GLN A 250 6.07 9.03 -10.45
CA GLN A 250 5.66 7.82 -11.18
C GLN A 250 4.29 7.98 -11.83
N THR A 251 3.46 8.93 -11.39
CA THR A 251 2.16 9.21 -12.05
C THR A 251 1.86 10.70 -12.22
N HIS A 252 2.38 11.57 -11.34
CA HIS A 252 2.10 13.01 -11.36
C HIS A 252 3.42 13.78 -11.40
N GLY A 253 3.63 14.59 -12.44
CA GLY A 253 4.86 15.34 -12.61
C GLY A 253 4.77 16.81 -12.20
N HIS A 254 3.57 17.32 -11.92
CA HIS A 254 3.43 18.70 -11.48
C HIS A 254 4.06 18.89 -10.10
N GLN A 255 4.72 20.04 -9.91
CA GLN A 255 5.45 20.33 -8.67
C GLN A 255 4.53 20.32 -7.43
N ASN A 256 3.29 20.82 -7.56
CA ASN A 256 2.35 20.84 -6.42
C ASN A 256 1.98 19.43 -5.97
N ALA A 257 1.70 18.50 -6.89
CA ALA A 257 1.36 17.12 -6.54
C ALA A 257 2.55 16.42 -5.84
N CYS A 258 3.76 16.60 -6.37
CA CYS A 258 4.98 16.05 -5.76
C CYS A 258 5.25 16.63 -4.37
N LEU A 259 5.13 17.94 -4.19
CA LEU A 259 5.38 18.59 -2.90
C LEU A 259 4.29 18.25 -1.88
N ALA A 260 3.02 18.16 -2.29
CA ALA A 260 1.93 17.73 -1.43
C ALA A 260 2.13 16.29 -0.92
N ALA A 261 2.57 15.37 -1.79
CA ALA A 261 2.94 14.02 -1.40
C ALA A 261 4.07 13.99 -0.36
N GLY A 262 5.12 14.80 -0.59
CA GLY A 262 6.21 14.96 0.37
C GLY A 262 5.78 15.57 1.70
N ALA A 263 4.90 16.57 1.68
CA ALA A 263 4.36 17.22 2.87
C ALA A 263 3.59 16.21 3.73
N TYR A 264 2.64 15.51 3.11
CA TYR A 264 1.78 14.57 3.80
C TYR A 264 2.59 13.42 4.42
N ALA A 265 3.55 12.86 3.68
CA ALA A 265 4.43 11.82 4.20
C ALA A 265 5.23 12.26 5.45
N VAL A 266 5.72 13.51 5.48
CA VAL A 266 6.44 14.04 6.66
C VAL A 266 5.51 14.31 7.82
N ILE A 267 4.32 14.85 7.56
CA ILE A 267 3.34 15.09 8.63
C ILE A 267 3.01 13.76 9.32
N VAL A 268 2.71 12.72 8.52
CA VAL A 268 2.46 11.37 9.05
C VAL A 268 3.70 10.83 9.77
N HIS A 269 4.91 11.12 9.29
CA HIS A 269 6.15 10.68 9.94
C HIS A 269 6.36 11.28 11.33
N ALA A 270 6.19 12.59 11.48
CA ALA A 270 6.29 13.27 12.76
C ALA A 270 5.22 12.78 13.73
N LEU A 271 3.97 12.64 13.27
CA LEU A 271 2.88 12.05 14.05
C LEU A 271 3.18 10.59 14.44
N ALA A 272 3.77 9.78 13.55
CA ALA A 272 4.15 8.40 13.84
C ALA A 272 5.24 8.30 14.92
N ARG A 273 6.08 9.33 15.04
CA ARG A 273 7.11 9.49 16.08
C ARG A 273 6.59 10.12 17.38
N GLY A 274 5.30 10.45 17.43
CA GLY A 274 4.65 10.99 18.63
C GLY A 274 4.71 12.51 18.77
N GLU A 275 5.14 13.22 17.73
CA GLU A 275 5.14 14.68 17.73
C GLU A 275 3.73 15.26 17.59
N SER A 276 3.57 16.55 17.93
CA SER A 276 2.31 17.27 17.76
C SER A 276 2.03 17.58 16.29
N LEU A 277 0.75 17.82 15.96
CA LEU A 277 0.36 18.21 14.59
C LEU A 277 1.01 19.53 14.16
N ASP A 278 1.09 20.52 15.05
CA ASP A 278 1.73 21.80 14.74
C ASP A 278 3.22 21.59 14.40
N THR A 279 3.94 20.84 15.23
CA THR A 279 5.34 20.47 14.96
C THR A 279 5.49 19.75 13.62
N ALA A 280 4.60 18.79 13.34
CA ALA A 280 4.60 18.03 12.09
C ALA A 280 4.43 18.93 10.85
N VAL A 281 3.51 19.90 10.92
CA VAL A 281 3.28 20.88 9.84
C VAL A 281 4.47 21.81 9.67
N GLN A 282 5.03 22.34 10.76
CA GLN A 282 6.21 23.21 10.69
C GLN A 282 7.43 22.49 10.09
N GLN A 283 7.65 21.23 10.47
CA GLN A 283 8.71 20.40 9.88
C GLN A 283 8.51 20.19 8.37
N ALA A 284 7.29 19.89 7.94
CA ALA A 284 6.96 19.73 6.53
C ALA A 284 7.26 21.03 5.75
N LEU A 285 6.82 22.19 6.25
CA LEU A 285 7.09 23.49 5.64
C LEU A 285 8.59 23.78 5.53
N ALA A 286 9.35 23.53 6.60
CA ALA A 286 10.80 23.74 6.62
C ALA A 286 11.55 22.86 5.59
N LEU A 287 11.17 21.59 5.45
CA LEU A 287 11.80 20.67 4.50
C LEU A 287 11.44 21.01 3.05
N LEU A 288 10.20 21.42 2.78
CA LEU A 288 9.75 21.75 1.43
C LEU A 288 10.26 23.12 0.98
N GLY A 289 10.38 24.08 1.89
CA GLY A 289 11.02 25.38 1.63
C GLY A 289 12.46 25.26 1.15
N LYS A 290 13.20 24.26 1.65
CA LYS A 290 14.56 23.92 1.18
C LYS A 290 14.55 23.30 -0.22
N LYS A 291 13.56 22.44 -0.54
CA LYS A 291 13.47 21.76 -1.85
C LYS A 291 13.03 22.66 -3.00
N LYS A 292 12.17 23.67 -2.76
CA LYS A 292 11.77 24.65 -3.80
C LYS A 292 12.97 25.36 -4.44
N ARG A 293 14.11 25.43 -3.75
CA ARG A 293 15.35 26.07 -4.22
C ARG A 293 16.27 25.14 -5.05
N VAL A 294 16.03 23.82 -5.05
CA VAL A 294 16.98 22.80 -5.55
C VAL A 294 16.55 22.18 -6.90
N THR A 295 15.36 22.50 -7.41
CA THR A 295 14.73 21.85 -8.58
C THR A 295 15.43 22.08 -9.93
N SER A 296 16.52 22.85 -10.02
CA SER A 296 17.25 23.07 -11.28
C SER A 296 18.41 22.10 -11.57
N ARG A 297 18.88 21.27 -10.62
CA ARG A 297 20.04 20.38 -10.85
C ARG A 297 20.02 19.11 -9.97
N CYS A 298 19.39 18.03 -10.42
CA CYS A 298 19.67 16.68 -9.89
C CYS A 298 19.21 15.56 -10.84
N ARG A 299 20.06 15.14 -11.79
CA ARG A 299 19.81 13.97 -12.67
C ARG A 299 20.46 12.66 -12.19
N THR A 300 21.45 12.70 -11.28
CA THR A 300 22.30 11.51 -10.98
C THR A 300 22.47 11.17 -9.49
N ARG A 301 21.91 11.98 -8.57
CA ARG A 301 22.20 11.83 -7.12
C ARG A 301 21.25 10.89 -6.36
N CYS A 302 20.06 10.58 -6.88
CA CYS A 302 19.05 9.82 -6.14
C CYS A 302 19.42 8.33 -5.96
N SER A 303 19.80 7.64 -7.03
CA SER A 303 20.19 6.22 -6.97
C SER A 303 21.41 5.99 -6.06
N ALA A 304 22.42 6.87 -6.14
CA ALA A 304 23.60 6.83 -5.28
C ALA A 304 23.30 7.13 -3.80
N ARG A 305 22.19 7.85 -3.50
CA ARG A 305 21.76 8.11 -2.12
C ARG A 305 21.08 6.88 -1.52
N TRP A 306 20.21 6.21 -2.27
CA TRP A 306 19.60 4.94 -1.84
C TRP A 306 20.65 3.85 -1.63
N ALA A 307 21.60 3.69 -2.55
CA ALA A 307 22.69 2.72 -2.41
C ALA A 307 23.56 2.93 -1.16
N ARG A 308 23.78 4.18 -0.72
CA ARG A 308 24.52 4.49 0.52
C ARG A 308 23.72 4.13 1.77
N TYR A 309 22.42 4.39 1.78
CA TYR A 309 21.56 4.04 2.92
C TYR A 309 21.28 2.53 3.02
N GLY A 310 21.31 1.82 1.88
CA GLY A 310 21.22 0.35 1.82
C GLY A 310 22.42 -0.37 2.45
N ARG A 311 23.64 0.19 2.32
CA ARG A 311 24.91 -0.41 2.80
C ARG A 311 25.17 -0.32 4.31
N GLY A 312 24.14 -0.12 5.13
CA GLY A 312 24.25 0.06 6.58
C GLY A 312 24.65 -1.19 7.40
N CYS A 313 25.04 -2.30 6.77
CA CYS A 313 25.63 -3.46 7.46
C CYS A 313 26.60 -4.18 6.51
N PRO A 314 27.93 -4.17 6.74
CA PRO A 314 28.86 -4.98 5.96
C PRO A 314 28.68 -6.46 6.31
N PRO A 315 28.82 -7.39 5.35
CA PRO A 315 28.83 -8.82 5.64
C PRO A 315 30.02 -9.14 6.56
N ARG A 316 29.78 -9.90 7.63
CA ARG A 316 30.86 -10.47 8.45
C ARG A 316 31.80 -11.24 7.54
N SER A 317 33.04 -10.77 7.41
CA SER A 317 34.15 -11.58 6.92
C SER A 317 34.29 -12.76 7.87
N GLY A 318 33.87 -13.95 7.42
CA GLY A 318 34.13 -15.18 8.15
C GLY A 318 35.65 -15.37 8.24
N SER A 319 36.19 -15.29 9.45
CA SER A 319 37.51 -15.82 9.73
C SER A 319 37.44 -17.34 9.50
N ARG A 320 38.07 -17.78 8.42
CA ARG A 320 38.62 -19.14 8.35
C ARG A 320 39.82 -19.20 9.29
N SER A 321 40.07 -20.42 9.77
CA SER A 321 41.10 -20.89 10.71
C SER A 321 40.88 -20.49 12.17
#